data_AF-A0A534W4U7-F1
#
_entry.id   AF-A0A534W4U7-F1
#
_cell.length_a   1.000
_cell.length_b   1.000
_cell.length_c   1.000
_cell.angle_alpha   90.00
_cell.angle_beta   90.00
_cell.angle_gamma   90.00
#
_symmetry.space_group_name_H-M   'P 1'
#
loop_
_entity.id
_entity.type
_entity.pdbx_description
1 polymer ?
#
loop_
_entity_poly.entity_id
_entity_poly.type
_entity_poly.pdbx_seq_one_letter_code
_entity_poly.pdbx_strand_id
1 'polypeptide(L)' 'MSYFELTTQEREAIGIHDSLIRLAVGIEDVEDLIADLSQALDASGAAPPRAG' A
#
# COMPACT_ATOMS: atom_id res chain seq x y z
N MET A 1 -0.68 -4.77 10.74
CA MET A 1 0.43 -4.32 11.60
C MET A 1 1.30 -5.53 11.95
N SER A 2 2.19 -5.92 11.05
CA SER A 2 3.11 -7.04 11.22
C SER A 2 4.53 -6.47 11.06
N TYR A 3 5.56 -7.06 11.68
CA TYR A 3 6.97 -6.63 11.58
C TYR A 3 7.39 -5.40 12.41
N PHE A 4 6.60 -4.96 13.40
CA PHE A 4 6.97 -3.85 14.30
C PHE A 4 8.18 -4.13 15.18
N GLU A 5 8.48 -5.41 15.40
CA GLU A 5 9.62 -5.87 16.20
C GLU A 5 10.95 -5.84 15.43
N LEU A 6 10.92 -5.70 14.11
CA LEU A 6 12.12 -5.64 13.27
C LEU A 6 12.60 -4.20 13.15
N THR A 7 13.92 -4.01 13.14
CA THR A 7 14.55 -2.73 12.80
C THR A 7 14.24 -2.33 11.35
N THR A 8 14.41 -1.05 11.01
CA THR A 8 14.19 -0.58 9.63
C THR A 8 15.05 -1.34 8.62
N GLN A 9 16.32 -1.60 8.95
CA GLN A 9 17.24 -2.34 8.07
C GLN A 9 16.80 -3.80 7.86
N GLU A 10 16.29 -4.46 8.90
CA GLU A 10 15.77 -5.82 8.78
C GLU A 10 14.48 -5.87 7.95
N ARG A 11 13.59 -4.88 8.09
CA ARG A 11 12.38 -4.75 7.25
C ARG A 11 12.73 -4.51 5.79
N GLU A 12 13.64 -3.58 5.51
CA GLU A 12 14.10 -3.29 4.16
C GLU A 12 14.76 -4.52 3.50
N ALA A 13 15.54 -5.30 4.25
CA ALA A 13 16.21 -6.50 3.75
C ALA A 13 15.23 -7.59 3.28
N ILE A 14 14.00 -7.60 3.81
CA ILE A 14 12.92 -8.52 3.38
C ILE A 14 11.89 -7.84 2.45
N GLY A 15 12.19 -6.64 1.95
CA GLY A 15 11.33 -5.91 1.01
C GLY A 15 10.12 -5.21 1.64
N ILE A 16 10.10 -5.04 2.96
CA ILE A 16 9.06 -4.28 3.67
C ILE A 16 9.50 -2.82 3.77
N HIS A 17 8.99 -2.00 2.87
CA HIS A 17 9.21 -0.56 2.86
C HIS A 17 8.17 0.18 3.70
N ASP A 18 8.53 1.35 4.23
CA ASP A 18 7.61 2.17 5.04
C ASP A 18 6.39 2.66 4.22
N SER A 19 6.49 2.71 2.89
CA SER A 19 5.39 3.03 1.97
C SER A 19 4.55 1.82 1.54
N LEU A 20 4.87 0.61 2.00
CA LEU A 20 4.15 -0.61 1.61
C LEU A 20 2.76 -0.65 2.26
N ILE A 21 1.72 -0.61 1.45
CA ILE A 21 0.34 -0.79 1.89
C ILE A 21 -0.09 -2.22 1.54
N ARG A 22 -0.62 -2.95 2.53
CA ARG A 22 -1.23 -4.27 2.34
C ARG A 22 -2.75 -4.15 2.38
N LEU A 23 -3.40 -4.39 1.25
CA LEU A 23 -4.85 -4.42 1.13
C LEU A 23 -5.37 -5.87 1.19
N ALA A 24 -6.39 -6.12 2.02
CA ALA A 24 -7.14 -7.37 2.00
C ALA A 24 -8.44 -7.12 1.24
N VAL A 25 -8.52 -7.61 0.00
CA VAL A 25 -9.69 -7.44 -0.86
C VAL A 25 -10.67 -8.59 -0.59
N GLY A 26 -11.95 -8.26 -0.41
CA GLY A 26 -13.02 -9.24 -0.21
C GLY A 26 -13.68 -9.65 -1.53
N ILE A 27 -15.01 -9.80 -1.50
CA ILE A 27 -15.84 -10.18 -2.65
C ILE A 27 -16.82 -9.06 -3.04
N GLU A 28 -16.46 -7.82 -2.73
CA GLU A 28 -17.23 -6.62 -3.07
C GLU A 28 -17.34 -6.40 -4.59
N ASP A 29 -18.19 -5.44 -4.98
CA ASP A 29 -18.27 -5.03 -6.38
C ASP A 29 -16.95 -4.39 -6.83
N VAL A 30 -16.52 -4.76 -8.03
CA VAL A 30 -15.24 -4.33 -8.59
C VAL A 30 -15.25 -2.82 -8.85
N GLU A 31 -16.36 -2.26 -9.30
CA GLU A 31 -16.46 -0.84 -9.62
C GLU A 31 -16.40 0.04 -8.37
N ASP A 32 -17.02 -0.43 -7.27
CA ASP A 32 -16.95 0.26 -5.98
C ASP A 32 -15.52 0.26 -5.43
N LEU A 33 -14.83 -0.89 -5.49
CA LEU A 33 -13.43 -0.99 -5.08
C LEU A 33 -12.51 -0.06 -5.88
N ILE A 34 -12.71 0.02 -7.20
CA ILE A 34 -11.94 0.92 -8.07
C ILE A 34 -12.24 2.38 -7.74
N ALA A 35 -13.50 2.75 -7.56
CA ALA A 35 -13.90 4.11 -7.24
C ALA A 35 -13.30 4.59 -5.91
N ASP A 36 -13.39 3.76 -4.86
CA ASP A 36 -12.85 4.07 -3.53
C ASP A 36 -11.32 4.23 -3.56
N LEU A 37 -10.61 3.30 -4.21
CA LEU A 37 -9.16 3.37 -4.33
C LEU A 37 -8.72 4.57 -5.16
N SER A 38 -9.43 4.87 -6.25
CA SER A 38 -9.12 6.04 -7.10
C SER A 38 -9.29 7.34 -6.32
N GLN A 39 -10.40 7.50 -5.62
CA GLN A 39 -10.64 8.67 -4.77
C GLN A 39 -9.55 8.83 -3.70
N ALA A 40 -9.19 7.75 -3.01
CA ALA A 40 -8.19 7.77 -1.95
C ALA A 40 -6.79 8.12 -2.49
N LEU A 41 -6.41 7.56 -3.64
CA LEU A 41 -5.12 7.84 -4.28
C LEU A 41 -5.04 9.28 -4.78
N ASP A 42 -6.10 9.80 -5.41
CA ASP A 42 -6.17 11.20 -5.87
C ASP A 42 -6.07 12.18 -4.69
N ALA A 43 -6.71 11.87 -3.56
CA ALA A 43 -6.66 12.69 -2.35
C ALA A 43 -5.28 12.64 -1.65
N SER A 44 -4.51 11.58 -1.82
CA SER A 44 -3.21 11.40 -1.15
C SER A 44 -2.09 12.28 -1.71
N GLY A 45 -2.28 12.88 -2.89
CA GLY A 45 -1.22 13.63 -3.59
C GLY A 45 0.00 12.78 -3.97
N ALA A 46 -0.12 11.45 -3.93
CA ALA A 46 0.97 10.53 -4.19
C ALA A 46 1.42 10.64 -5.66
N ALA A 47 2.67 11.04 -5.86
CA ALA A 47 3.30 10.95 -7.18
C ALA A 47 3.32 9.48 -7.64
N PRO A 48 3.10 9.20 -8.94
CA PRO A 48 3.10 7.83 -9.44
C PRO A 48 4.42 7.13 -9.07
N PRO A 49 4.38 5.83 -8.73
CA PRO A 49 5.57 5.10 -8.34
C PRO A 49 6.59 5.19 -9.47
N ARG A 50 7.82 5.63 -9.12
CA ARG A 50 8.93 5.61 -10.08
C ARG A 50 9.19 4.15 -10.44
N ALA A 51 8.89 3.79 -11.67
CA ALA A 51 9.29 2.51 -12.24
C ALA A 51 10.83 2.43 -12.14
N GLY A 52 11.31 1.46 -11.38
CA GLY A 52 12.72 1.06 -11.34
C GLY A 52 13.09 0.26 -12.57
#